data_AF-A0A7V1F6L6-F1
#
_entry.id   AF-A0A7V1F6L6-F1
#
_cell.length_a   1.000
_cell.length_b   1.000
_cell.length_c   1.000
_cell.angle_alpha   90.00
_cell.angle_beta   90.00
_cell.angle_gamma   90.00
#
_symmetry.space_group_name_H-M   'P 1'
#
loop_
_entity.id
_entity.type
_entity.pdbx_description
1 polymer ?
#
loop_
_entity_poly.entity_id
_entity_poly.type
_entity_poly.pdbx_seq_one_letter_code
_entity_poly.pdbx_strand_id
1 'polypeptide(L)'
;MNYINHDGGILMAKIMKVSGIFLCVMGLICSALSVAEATTVDFDIGTENSIVDDSGNLTIDSVIDTSLSGVSFTLSEGGSYMFDYADIISISLTNDKTGIFLITANLDFFLPDVGVIDNSGSVKIKGHCNHSGNNLDIYFDPSNVLFGDGGEFTLQISELSLLSGSSSGCCYIPSGAGTLTATVTLVSAPVPEPGTLLLLGSGLIGVAVYAGRRKV
;
A
#
# COMPACT_ATOMS: atom_id res chain seq x y z
N MET A 1 38.22 -75.33 5.44
CA MET A 1 38.80 -74.33 4.52
C MET A 1 37.82 -73.15 4.51
N ASN A 2 38.05 -72.16 5.37
CA ASN A 2 37.13 -71.04 5.60
C ASN A 2 37.65 -69.80 4.88
N TYR A 3 36.91 -69.35 3.87
CA TYR A 3 37.14 -68.05 3.23
C TYR A 3 36.42 -66.97 4.04
N ILE A 4 37.20 -66.10 4.69
CA ILE A 4 36.71 -64.92 5.40
C ILE A 4 36.53 -63.82 4.35
N ASN A 5 35.28 -63.42 4.13
CA ASN A 5 34.86 -62.39 3.18
C ASN A 5 35.31 -61.00 3.68
N HIS A 6 36.31 -60.41 3.04
CA HIS A 6 36.94 -59.15 3.46
C HIS A 6 36.38 -57.89 2.75
N ASP A 7 35.34 -58.05 1.92
CA ASP A 7 34.93 -57.04 0.93
C ASP A 7 33.81 -56.07 1.39
N GLY A 8 33.18 -56.33 2.55
CA GLY A 8 32.04 -55.53 3.02
C GLY A 8 32.37 -54.09 3.46
N GLY A 9 33.61 -53.82 3.85
CA GLY A 9 34.02 -52.50 4.39
C GLY A 9 34.18 -51.40 3.34
N ILE A 10 34.49 -51.76 2.09
CA ILE A 10 34.81 -50.79 1.03
C ILE A 10 33.53 -50.18 0.43
N LEU A 11 32.43 -50.94 0.39
CA LEU A 11 31.15 -50.46 -0.13
C LEU A 11 30.51 -49.40 0.79
N MET A 12 30.58 -49.60 2.10
CA MET A 12 30.03 -48.69 3.13
C MET A 12 30.71 -47.31 3.12
N ALA A 13 32.05 -47.27 3.02
CA ALA A 13 32.79 -46.01 2.99
C ALA A 13 32.51 -45.16 1.73
N LYS A 14 32.16 -45.81 0.61
CA LYS A 14 31.85 -45.12 -0.66
C LYS A 14 30.47 -44.46 -0.64
N ILE A 15 29.49 -45.09 0.00
CA ILE A 15 28.12 -44.55 0.14
C ILE A 15 28.10 -43.33 1.08
N MET A 16 28.89 -43.35 2.17
CA MET A 16 28.99 -42.19 3.08
C MET A 16 29.58 -40.93 2.42
N LYS A 17 30.54 -41.07 1.49
CA LYS A 17 31.15 -39.92 0.81
C LYS A 17 30.20 -39.22 -0.17
N VAL A 18 29.35 -39.96 -0.86
CA VAL A 18 28.38 -39.39 -1.81
C VAL A 18 27.27 -38.62 -1.09
N SER A 19 26.84 -39.12 0.08
CA SER A 19 25.78 -38.46 0.86
C SER A 19 26.22 -37.12 1.45
N GLY A 20 27.49 -36.98 1.85
CA GLY A 20 28.02 -35.70 2.36
C GLY A 20 28.12 -34.62 1.27
N ILE A 21 28.51 -34.99 0.06
CA ILE A 21 28.60 -34.06 -1.08
C ILE A 21 27.20 -33.55 -1.46
N PHE A 22 26.20 -34.43 -1.49
CA PHE A 22 24.83 -34.04 -1.84
C PHE A 22 24.23 -33.05 -0.83
N LEU A 23 24.52 -33.24 0.46
CA LEU A 23 24.04 -32.35 1.53
C LEU A 23 24.71 -30.97 1.48
N CYS A 24 26.01 -30.93 1.21
CA CYS A 24 26.73 -29.66 1.03
C CYS A 24 26.28 -28.90 -0.21
N VAL A 25 26.01 -29.59 -1.32
CA VAL A 25 25.50 -28.96 -2.56
C VAL A 25 24.09 -28.39 -2.33
N MET A 26 23.20 -29.10 -1.62
CA MET A 26 21.89 -28.55 -1.27
C MET A 26 21.98 -27.34 -0.33
N GLY A 27 22.88 -27.36 0.66
CA GLY A 27 23.10 -26.20 1.54
C GLY A 27 23.56 -24.96 0.78
N LEU A 28 24.44 -25.14 -0.22
CA LEU A 28 24.99 -24.04 -1.01
C LEU A 28 23.96 -23.45 -1.99
N ILE A 29 23.13 -24.31 -2.60
CA ILE A 29 22.02 -23.89 -3.47
C ILE A 29 20.96 -23.12 -2.66
N CYS A 30 20.66 -23.54 -1.43
CA CYS A 30 19.71 -22.83 -0.57
C CYS A 30 20.22 -21.47 -0.07
N SER A 31 21.53 -21.30 0.11
CA SER A 31 22.12 -20.03 0.57
C SER A 31 22.20 -18.93 -0.50
N ALA A 32 22.05 -19.27 -1.78
CA ALA A 32 22.24 -18.33 -2.88
C ALA A 32 20.96 -17.56 -3.27
N LEU A 33 19.82 -17.79 -2.60
CA LEU A 33 18.50 -17.38 -3.12
C LEU A 33 17.68 -16.43 -2.25
N SER A 34 18.24 -15.83 -1.18
CA SER A 34 17.47 -14.88 -0.36
C SER A 34 18.09 -13.48 -0.37
N VAL A 35 18.11 -12.83 -1.54
CA VAL A 35 18.11 -11.37 -1.55
C VAL A 35 16.67 -10.98 -1.32
N ALA A 36 16.35 -10.44 -0.15
CA ALA A 36 15.04 -9.87 0.10
C ALA A 36 14.94 -8.59 -0.73
N GLU A 37 14.41 -8.70 -1.94
CA GLU A 37 14.05 -7.52 -2.74
C GLU A 37 12.84 -6.84 -2.08
N ALA A 38 12.91 -5.52 -1.91
CA ALA A 38 11.79 -4.75 -1.40
C ALA A 38 10.60 -4.98 -2.34
N THR A 39 9.50 -5.50 -1.81
CA THR A 39 8.30 -5.69 -2.61
C THR A 39 7.76 -4.32 -2.96
N THR A 40 7.63 -4.05 -4.26
CA THR A 40 7.06 -2.81 -4.77
C THR A 40 5.60 -2.99 -5.11
N VAL A 41 4.85 -1.90 -5.03
CA VAL A 41 3.42 -1.85 -5.31
C VAL A 41 3.19 -0.75 -6.34
N ASP A 42 2.50 -1.09 -7.42
CA ASP A 42 2.10 -0.15 -8.46
C ASP A 42 0.73 0.45 -8.09
N PHE A 43 0.66 1.77 -8.07
CA PHE A 43 -0.57 2.53 -7.86
C PHE A 43 -0.96 3.16 -9.18
N ASP A 44 -2.26 3.24 -9.46
CA ASP A 44 -2.81 3.96 -10.59
C ASP A 44 -3.99 4.81 -10.14
N ILE A 45 -3.94 6.11 -10.47
CA ILE A 45 -4.94 7.09 -10.04
C ILE A 45 -6.11 7.10 -11.03
N GLY A 46 -7.31 6.92 -10.51
CA GLY A 46 -8.55 6.91 -11.26
C GLY A 46 -9.06 8.30 -11.64
N THR A 47 -10.29 8.35 -12.13
CA THR A 47 -10.89 9.57 -12.72
C THR A 47 -11.91 10.24 -11.82
N GLU A 48 -12.46 9.53 -10.83
CA GLU A 48 -13.61 9.99 -10.04
C GLU A 48 -13.20 10.77 -8.78
N ASN A 49 -12.19 11.63 -8.91
CA ASN A 49 -11.67 12.45 -7.83
C ASN A 49 -12.61 13.64 -7.55
N SER A 50 -12.88 13.94 -6.27
CA SER A 50 -13.78 15.05 -5.90
C SER A 50 -13.60 15.53 -4.46
N ILE A 51 -13.96 16.79 -4.19
CA ILE A 51 -14.12 17.33 -2.83
C ILE A 51 -15.59 17.68 -2.64
N VAL A 52 -16.20 17.20 -1.56
CA VAL A 52 -17.64 17.36 -1.28
C VAL A 52 -17.83 18.01 0.09
N ASP A 53 -18.74 18.98 0.16
CA ASP A 53 -19.26 19.51 1.44
C ASP A 53 -20.35 18.58 1.99
N ASP A 54 -20.16 18.12 3.23
CA ASP A 54 -21.14 17.28 3.93
C ASP A 54 -22.06 18.10 4.84
N SER A 55 -21.78 19.39 5.04
CA SER A 55 -22.46 20.25 6.01
C SER A 55 -23.68 21.00 5.47
N GLY A 56 -23.76 21.21 4.15
CA GLY A 56 -24.79 21.99 3.46
C GLY A 56 -24.75 23.49 3.76
N ASN A 57 -23.74 23.96 4.50
CA ASN A 57 -23.55 25.37 4.86
C ASN A 57 -22.28 25.95 4.24
N LEU A 58 -21.54 25.15 3.48
CA LEU A 58 -20.28 25.48 2.85
C LEU A 58 -20.41 25.20 1.35
N THR A 59 -19.76 25.98 0.52
CA THR A 59 -19.59 25.66 -0.90
C THR A 59 -18.13 25.83 -1.23
N ILE A 60 -17.52 24.74 -1.68
CA ILE A 60 -16.13 24.70 -2.13
C ILE A 60 -16.16 24.68 -3.64
N ASP A 61 -15.61 25.72 -4.26
CA ASP A 61 -15.31 25.76 -5.68
C ASP A 61 -13.85 25.33 -5.86
N SER A 62 -13.65 24.16 -6.45
CA SER A 62 -12.34 23.55 -6.63
C SER A 62 -12.22 22.95 -8.01
N VAL A 63 -11.02 23.02 -8.58
CA VAL A 63 -10.65 22.34 -9.82
C VAL A 63 -9.74 21.16 -9.45
N ILE A 64 -10.24 19.94 -9.66
CA ILE A 64 -9.41 18.74 -9.51
C ILE A 64 -8.38 18.69 -10.64
N ASP A 65 -7.14 18.34 -10.33
CA ASP A 65 -6.10 18.24 -11.35
C ASP A 65 -6.41 17.08 -12.31
N THR A 66 -6.82 17.44 -13.52
CA THR A 66 -7.15 16.48 -14.59
C THR A 66 -5.94 15.68 -15.08
N SER A 67 -4.72 16.15 -14.80
CA SER A 67 -3.49 15.44 -15.18
C SER A 67 -3.26 14.17 -14.38
N LEU A 68 -3.99 13.98 -13.27
CA LEU A 68 -3.89 12.81 -12.40
C LEU A 68 -4.48 11.54 -13.00
N SER A 69 -5.45 11.65 -13.90
CA SER A 69 -6.13 10.49 -14.47
C SER A 69 -5.15 9.59 -15.23
N GLY A 70 -4.98 8.35 -14.77
CA GLY A 70 -4.08 7.37 -15.37
C GLY A 70 -2.60 7.61 -15.06
N VAL A 71 -2.31 8.45 -14.06
CA VAL A 71 -0.95 8.54 -13.51
C VAL A 71 -0.69 7.30 -12.67
N SER A 72 0.32 6.54 -13.09
CA SER A 72 0.79 5.38 -12.36
C SER A 72 2.17 5.60 -11.75
N PHE A 73 2.40 5.07 -10.55
CA PHE A 73 3.68 5.16 -9.86
C PHE A 73 3.92 3.92 -9.00
N THR A 74 5.19 3.60 -8.77
CA THR A 74 5.61 2.42 -8.02
C THR A 74 6.24 2.84 -6.70
N LEU A 75 5.79 2.26 -5.59
CA LEU A 75 6.37 2.49 -4.26
C LEU A 75 6.95 1.20 -3.69
N SER A 76 8.13 1.30 -3.08
CA SER A 76 8.61 0.29 -2.12
C SER A 76 8.06 0.58 -0.73
N GLU A 77 8.07 -0.40 0.18
CA GLU A 77 7.67 -0.18 1.57
C GLU A 77 8.42 1.02 2.20
N GLY A 78 7.68 1.91 2.86
CA GLY A 78 8.16 3.18 3.41
C GLY A 78 8.35 4.29 2.37
N GLY A 79 8.20 4.01 1.08
CA GLY A 79 8.27 4.98 0.00
C GLY A 79 7.01 5.84 -0.07
N SER A 80 7.16 7.08 -0.56
CA SER A 80 6.04 8.00 -0.76
C SER A 80 6.07 8.67 -2.13
N TYR A 81 4.87 9.05 -2.60
CA TYR A 81 4.66 9.81 -3.82
C TYR A 81 3.69 10.96 -3.53
N MET A 82 4.06 12.16 -3.98
CA MET A 82 3.30 13.39 -3.75
C MET A 82 2.91 14.01 -5.09
N PHE A 83 1.68 14.48 -5.19
CA PHE A 83 1.13 15.14 -6.37
C PHE A 83 0.14 16.23 -6.01
N ASP A 84 -0.09 17.17 -6.93
CA ASP A 84 -1.11 18.20 -6.80
C ASP A 84 -2.48 17.55 -6.98
N TYR A 85 -3.37 17.71 -6.00
CA TYR A 85 -4.68 17.04 -5.99
C TYR A 85 -5.77 17.95 -6.55
N ALA A 86 -5.89 19.15 -6.00
CA ALA A 86 -6.94 20.10 -6.38
C ALA A 86 -6.52 21.53 -6.11
N ASP A 87 -6.92 22.45 -6.99
CA ASP A 87 -6.83 23.88 -6.74
C ASP A 87 -8.15 24.39 -6.15
N ILE A 88 -8.09 24.97 -4.96
CA ILE A 88 -9.21 25.68 -4.36
C ILE A 88 -9.32 27.06 -5.00
N ILE A 89 -10.43 27.32 -5.69
CA ILE A 89 -10.72 28.58 -6.36
C ILE A 89 -11.38 29.56 -5.39
N SER A 90 -12.43 29.09 -4.71
CA SER A 90 -13.12 29.88 -3.71
C SER A 90 -13.86 29.00 -2.72
N ILE A 91 -14.09 29.53 -1.52
CA ILE A 91 -14.94 28.92 -0.52
C ILE A 91 -15.95 29.95 -0.04
N SER A 92 -17.22 29.55 0.02
CA SER A 92 -18.27 30.41 0.55
C SER A 92 -19.05 29.75 1.68
N LEU A 93 -19.47 30.56 2.66
CA LEU A 93 -20.21 30.14 3.83
C LEU A 93 -21.63 30.71 3.81
N THR A 94 -22.60 29.88 4.16
CA THR A 94 -23.98 30.31 4.35
C THR A 94 -24.13 30.89 5.76
N ASN A 95 -24.30 32.21 5.85
CA ASN A 95 -24.54 33.00 7.08
C ASN A 95 -23.31 33.34 7.96
N ASP A 96 -22.09 33.38 7.42
CA ASP A 96 -20.87 33.83 8.14
C ASP A 96 -20.64 33.19 9.51
N LYS A 97 -21.18 31.99 9.72
CA LYS A 97 -21.07 31.30 10.99
C LYS A 97 -19.63 30.87 11.19
N THR A 98 -19.03 31.26 12.31
CA THR A 98 -17.80 30.64 12.80
C THR A 98 -18.11 29.22 13.25
N GLY A 99 -17.17 28.31 13.02
CA GLY A 99 -17.35 26.91 13.36
C GLY A 99 -16.58 25.94 12.47
N ILE A 100 -16.86 24.66 12.70
CA ILE A 100 -16.24 23.53 12.00
C ILE A 100 -17.28 22.94 11.04
N PHE A 101 -16.93 22.86 9.77
CA PHE A 101 -17.73 22.26 8.70
C PHE A 101 -17.07 20.97 8.26
N LEU A 102 -17.85 19.90 8.07
CA LEU A 102 -17.34 18.61 7.63
C LEU A 102 -17.24 18.57 6.11
N ILE A 103 -16.14 18.03 5.62
CA ILE A 103 -15.89 17.85 4.19
C ILE A 103 -15.32 16.45 3.96
N THR A 104 -15.49 15.95 2.74
CA THR A 104 -14.90 14.67 2.31
C THR A 104 -14.16 14.85 1.00
N ALA A 105 -12.90 14.44 0.95
CA ALA A 105 -12.17 14.26 -0.30
C ALA A 105 -12.28 12.80 -0.75
N ASN A 106 -12.65 12.58 -2.00
CA ASN A 106 -12.64 11.27 -2.64
C ASN A 106 -11.45 11.23 -3.61
N LEU A 107 -10.57 10.26 -3.40
CA LEU A 107 -9.47 9.95 -4.32
C LEU A 107 -9.69 8.54 -4.87
N ASP A 108 -9.84 8.46 -6.18
CA ASP A 108 -10.09 7.23 -6.91
C ASP A 108 -8.77 6.53 -7.22
N PHE A 109 -8.67 5.24 -6.87
CA PHE A 109 -7.51 4.41 -7.19
C PHE A 109 -7.94 3.12 -7.86
N PHE A 110 -7.15 2.71 -8.84
CA PHE A 110 -7.08 1.30 -9.22
C PHE A 110 -6.02 0.66 -8.33
N LEU A 111 -6.48 -0.09 -7.32
CA LEU A 111 -5.59 -0.82 -6.45
C LEU A 111 -5.03 -2.03 -7.21
N PRO A 112 -3.73 -2.35 -7.05
CA PRO A 112 -3.14 -3.49 -7.72
C PRO A 112 -3.85 -4.77 -7.28
N ASP A 113 -4.38 -5.48 -8.27
CA ASP A 113 -5.18 -6.69 -8.07
C ASP A 113 -4.27 -7.82 -7.58
N VAL A 114 -4.52 -8.33 -6.37
CA VAL A 114 -3.92 -9.59 -5.91
C VAL A 114 -4.84 -10.80 -6.13
N GLY A 115 -5.94 -10.67 -6.90
CA GLY A 115 -6.65 -11.84 -7.43
C GLY A 115 -8.18 -11.82 -7.36
N VAL A 116 -8.85 -10.67 -7.31
CA VAL A 116 -10.32 -10.59 -7.46
C VAL A 116 -10.70 -9.42 -8.37
N ILE A 117 -11.32 -9.80 -9.50
CA ILE A 117 -11.80 -8.98 -10.62
C ILE A 117 -12.50 -7.68 -10.16
N ASP A 118 -12.07 -6.56 -10.73
CA ASP A 118 -12.58 -5.18 -10.62
C ASP A 118 -12.53 -4.55 -9.21
N ASN A 119 -11.35 -4.08 -8.82
CA ASN A 119 -11.13 -3.38 -7.56
C ASN A 119 -10.81 -1.87 -7.78
N SER A 120 -11.66 -1.18 -8.55
CA SER A 120 -11.72 0.29 -8.50
C SER A 120 -12.25 0.69 -7.12
N GLY A 121 -11.43 1.36 -6.32
CA GLY A 121 -11.77 1.76 -4.97
C GLY A 121 -11.61 3.26 -4.79
N SER A 122 -12.70 3.96 -4.48
CA SER A 122 -12.62 5.35 -4.02
C SER A 122 -12.22 5.39 -2.54
N VAL A 123 -11.08 6.01 -2.24
CA VAL A 123 -10.67 6.30 -0.85
C VAL A 123 -11.33 7.60 -0.42
N LYS A 124 -12.09 7.53 0.68
CA LYS A 124 -12.75 8.70 1.27
C LYS A 124 -11.96 9.21 2.47
N ILE A 125 -11.48 10.43 2.36
CA ILE A 125 -10.72 11.10 3.41
C ILE A 125 -11.62 12.14 4.06
N LYS A 126 -11.88 11.96 5.35
CA LYS A 126 -12.65 12.93 6.12
C LYS A 126 -11.78 14.14 6.42
N GLY A 127 -12.38 15.30 6.33
CA GLY A 127 -11.73 16.55 6.68
C GLY A 127 -12.69 17.51 7.36
N HIS A 128 -12.12 18.65 7.72
CA HIS A 128 -12.88 19.74 8.26
C HIS A 128 -12.37 21.09 7.74
N CYS A 129 -13.31 22.00 7.58
CA CYS A 129 -13.08 23.40 7.32
C CYS A 129 -13.38 24.19 8.60
N ASN A 130 -12.39 24.83 9.18
CA ASN A 130 -12.50 25.61 10.41
C ASN A 130 -12.51 27.10 10.08
N HIS A 131 -13.64 27.77 10.33
CA HIS A 131 -13.79 29.21 10.14
C HIS A 131 -13.66 29.95 11.48
N SER A 132 -12.64 30.79 11.58
CA SER A 132 -12.34 31.61 12.76
C SER A 132 -11.96 33.04 12.36
N GLY A 133 -12.89 33.98 12.55
CA GLY A 133 -12.67 35.39 12.22
C GLY A 133 -12.60 35.61 10.72
N ASN A 134 -11.41 35.96 10.22
CA ASN A 134 -11.16 36.14 8.78
C ASN A 134 -10.33 34.99 8.19
N ASN A 135 -10.08 33.94 8.97
CA ASN A 135 -9.29 32.80 8.56
C ASN A 135 -10.18 31.57 8.37
N LEU A 136 -9.89 30.80 7.34
CA LEU A 136 -10.56 29.55 7.03
C LEU A 136 -9.49 28.49 6.75
N ASP A 137 -9.40 27.51 7.64
CA ASP A 137 -8.41 26.43 7.55
C ASP A 137 -9.09 25.16 7.07
N ILE A 138 -8.50 24.49 6.08
CA ILE A 138 -8.91 23.19 5.58
C ILE A 138 -7.90 22.16 6.06
N TYR A 139 -8.41 21.10 6.67
CA TYR A 139 -7.62 19.98 7.17
C TYR A 139 -8.28 18.66 6.76
N PHE A 140 -7.48 17.65 6.46
CA PHE A 140 -7.94 16.28 6.21
C PHE A 140 -7.21 15.31 7.15
N ASP A 141 -7.97 14.42 7.78
CA ASP A 141 -7.41 13.35 8.60
C ASP A 141 -6.68 12.34 7.70
N PRO A 142 -5.44 11.93 8.00
CA PRO A 142 -4.80 10.84 7.27
C PRO A 142 -5.66 9.57 7.28
N SER A 143 -5.74 8.90 6.14
CA SER A 143 -6.52 7.65 5.98
C SER A 143 -5.62 6.48 5.65
N ASN A 144 -5.75 5.39 6.40
CA ASN A 144 -5.09 4.13 6.10
C ASN A 144 -6.02 3.27 5.22
N VAL A 145 -5.46 2.68 4.18
CA VAL A 145 -6.18 1.86 3.20
C VAL A 145 -5.52 0.49 3.14
N LEU A 146 -6.30 -0.54 3.47
CA LEU A 146 -5.88 -1.92 3.37
C LEU A 146 -6.18 -2.45 1.97
N PHE A 147 -5.25 -3.21 1.41
CA PHE A 147 -5.41 -3.86 0.11
C PHE A 147 -4.69 -5.21 0.09
N GLY A 148 -5.23 -6.14 -0.70
CA GLY A 148 -4.70 -7.48 -0.82
C GLY A 148 -4.43 -8.22 0.50
N ASP A 149 -3.41 -9.06 0.51
CA ASP A 149 -3.04 -9.89 1.66
C ASP A 149 -2.09 -9.16 2.61
N GLY A 150 -2.63 -8.15 3.31
CA GLY A 150 -1.90 -7.38 4.31
C GLY A 150 -1.11 -6.18 3.77
N GLY A 151 -1.39 -5.76 2.54
CA GLY A 151 -0.92 -4.47 2.04
C GLY A 151 -1.64 -3.32 2.74
N GLU A 152 -0.90 -2.28 3.06
CA GLU A 152 -1.42 -1.05 3.67
C GLU A 152 -0.70 0.16 3.08
N PHE A 153 -1.44 1.20 2.73
CA PHE A 153 -0.88 2.51 2.45
C PHE A 153 -1.63 3.59 3.23
N THR A 154 -0.94 4.69 3.51
CA THR A 154 -1.56 5.90 4.04
C THR A 154 -1.73 6.94 2.95
N LEU A 155 -2.83 7.67 3.05
CA LEU A 155 -3.15 8.80 2.19
C LEU A 155 -3.35 10.04 3.06
N GLN A 156 -2.62 11.10 2.72
CA GLN A 156 -2.69 12.37 3.42
C GLN A 156 -2.86 13.51 2.41
N ILE A 157 -3.80 14.42 2.66
CA ILE A 157 -3.93 15.66 1.90
C ILE A 157 -3.37 16.82 2.73
N SER A 158 -2.66 17.74 2.09
CA SER A 158 -2.07 18.91 2.73
C SER A 158 -3.14 19.83 3.34
N GLU A 159 -2.74 20.56 4.37
CA GLU A 159 -3.57 21.60 4.96
C GLU A 159 -3.54 22.87 4.10
N LEU A 160 -4.63 23.64 4.12
CA LEU A 160 -4.70 24.92 3.43
C LEU A 160 -5.33 25.99 4.33
N SER A 161 -4.64 27.11 4.53
CA SER A 161 -5.17 28.28 5.23
C SER A 161 -5.52 29.38 4.24
N LEU A 162 -6.75 29.89 4.35
CA LEU A 162 -7.33 30.89 3.48
C LEU A 162 -7.70 32.13 4.30
N LEU A 163 -7.40 33.31 3.77
CA LEU A 163 -7.83 34.57 4.34
C LEU A 163 -9.06 35.09 3.60
N SER A 164 -9.99 35.74 4.30
CA SER A 164 -11.18 36.33 3.70
C SER A 164 -10.77 37.36 2.65
N GLY A 165 -11.16 37.15 1.40
CA GLY A 165 -10.87 38.08 0.30
C GLY A 165 -11.79 39.31 0.29
N SER A 166 -12.81 39.33 1.13
CA SER A 166 -13.84 40.38 1.17
C SER A 166 -14.11 40.86 2.59
N SER A 167 -14.55 42.11 2.72
CA SER A 167 -15.04 42.68 3.98
C SER A 167 -16.38 42.09 4.43
N SER A 168 -17.06 41.33 3.56
CA SER A 168 -18.34 40.67 3.82
C SER A 168 -18.21 39.30 4.50
N GLY A 169 -17.00 38.78 4.76
CA GLY A 169 -16.76 37.59 5.60
C GLY A 169 -17.27 36.24 5.06
N CYS A 170 -18.11 36.24 4.02
CA CYS A 170 -18.76 35.03 3.50
C CYS A 170 -17.99 34.33 2.40
N CYS A 171 -16.96 34.95 1.83
CA CYS A 171 -16.22 34.46 0.68
C CYS A 171 -14.71 34.54 0.93
N TYR A 172 -14.07 33.38 0.78
CA TYR A 172 -12.66 33.12 1.00
C TYR A 172 -12.01 32.77 -0.33
N ILE A 173 -10.96 33.51 -0.67
CA ILE A 173 -10.20 33.31 -1.89
C ILE A 173 -8.75 33.16 -1.46
N PRO A 174 -8.04 32.10 -1.89
CA PRO A 174 -6.63 31.97 -1.57
C PRO A 174 -5.86 33.19 -2.09
N SER A 175 -5.00 33.78 -1.26
CA SER A 175 -4.15 34.91 -1.68
C SER A 175 -2.94 34.46 -2.53
N GLY A 176 -2.94 33.21 -3.01
CA GLY A 176 -1.87 32.52 -3.75
C GLY A 176 -2.38 31.26 -4.43
N ALA A 177 -1.51 30.29 -4.71
CA ALA A 177 -1.93 28.98 -5.20
C ALA A 177 -2.64 28.22 -4.07
N GLY A 178 -3.96 28.09 -4.15
CA GLY A 178 -4.78 27.32 -3.20
C GLY A 178 -4.71 25.82 -3.45
N THR A 179 -3.53 25.32 -3.80
CA THR A 179 -3.33 23.94 -4.24
C THR A 179 -3.23 23.02 -3.04
N LEU A 180 -4.13 22.05 -2.96
CA LEU A 180 -4.04 20.91 -2.07
C LEU A 180 -3.15 19.86 -2.74
N THR A 181 -2.17 19.32 -2.01
CA THR A 181 -1.37 18.19 -2.47
C THR A 181 -1.78 16.92 -1.73
N ALA A 182 -1.74 15.78 -2.41
CA ALA A 182 -1.94 14.48 -1.80
C ALA A 182 -0.61 13.72 -1.76
N THR A 183 -0.38 13.01 -0.66
CA THR A 183 0.78 12.14 -0.44
C THR A 183 0.31 10.73 -0.16
N VAL A 184 0.74 9.78 -0.99
CA VAL A 184 0.55 8.34 -0.80
C VAL A 184 1.83 7.77 -0.22
N THR A 185 1.74 7.03 0.88
CA THR A 185 2.89 6.33 1.49
C THR A 185 2.58 4.86 1.65
N LEU A 186 3.38 3.99 1.05
CA LEU A 186 3.22 2.55 1.22
C LEU A 186 3.75 2.14 2.60
N VAL A 187 2.89 1.63 3.47
CA VAL A 187 3.25 1.19 4.83
C VAL A 187 3.74 -0.25 4.81
N SER A 188 2.98 -1.14 4.16
CA SER A 188 3.34 -2.54 3.96
C SER A 188 2.91 -2.99 2.57
N ALA A 189 3.76 -3.76 1.90
CA ALA A 189 3.41 -4.41 0.65
C ALA A 189 2.63 -5.71 0.94
N PRO A 190 1.73 -6.15 0.04
CA PRO A 190 1.13 -7.47 0.16
C PRO A 190 2.21 -8.53 0.17
N VAL A 191 2.17 -9.42 1.16
CA VAL A 191 3.12 -10.53 1.26
C VAL A 191 2.54 -11.70 0.49
N PRO A 192 3.15 -12.15 -0.63
CA PRO A 192 2.70 -13.36 -1.30
C PRO A 192 2.72 -14.50 -0.31
N GLU A 193 1.66 -15.33 -0.30
CA GLU A 193 1.61 -16.51 0.58
C GLU A 193 2.95 -17.22 0.51
N PRO A 194 3.69 -17.30 1.63
CA PRO A 194 5.08 -17.68 1.54
C PRO A 194 5.13 -19.09 0.98
N GLY A 195 5.99 -19.31 -0.01
CA GLY A 195 6.25 -20.64 -0.58
C GLY A 195 6.67 -21.67 0.48
N THR A 196 6.88 -21.22 1.73
CA THR A 196 6.97 -22.05 2.93
C THR A 196 5.74 -22.92 3.17
N LEU A 197 4.52 -22.53 2.76
CA LEU A 197 3.35 -23.43 2.81
C LEU A 197 3.51 -24.58 1.81
N LEU A 198 4.03 -24.28 0.63
CA LEU A 198 4.35 -25.29 -0.38
C LEU A 198 5.55 -26.15 0.03
N LEU A 199 6.56 -25.56 0.69
CA LEU A 199 7.71 -26.26 1.24
C LEU A 199 7.28 -27.15 2.42
N LEU A 200 6.39 -26.67 3.28
CA LEU A 200 5.82 -27.42 4.39
C LEU A 200 4.98 -28.58 3.84
N GLY A 201 4.14 -28.32 2.84
CA GLY A 201 3.36 -29.34 2.15
C GLY A 201 4.24 -30.41 1.51
N SER A 202 5.26 -30.02 0.74
CA SER A 202 6.20 -30.97 0.12
C SER A 202 7.07 -31.71 1.14
N GLY A 203 7.44 -31.04 2.24
CA GLY A 203 8.13 -31.65 3.37
C GLY A 203 7.29 -32.73 4.04
N LEU A 204 6.01 -32.45 4.32
CA LEU A 204 5.08 -33.41 4.91
C LEU A 204 4.83 -34.62 3.98
N ILE A 205 4.70 -34.40 2.68
CA ILE A 205 4.61 -35.49 1.69
C ILE A 205 5.88 -36.35 1.74
N GLY A 206 7.06 -35.73 1.79
CA GLY A 206 8.33 -36.45 1.93
C GLY A 206 8.38 -37.32 3.19
N VAL A 207 7.93 -36.79 4.33
CA VAL A 207 7.84 -37.54 5.60
C VAL A 207 6.85 -38.69 5.50
N ALA A 208 5.69 -38.49 4.88
CA ALA A 208 4.68 -39.54 4.70
C ALA A 208 5.21 -40.70 3.84
N VAL A 209 5.87 -40.40 2.72
CA VAL A 209 6.51 -41.40 1.85
C VAL A 209 7.62 -42.14 2.59
N TYR A 210 8.45 -41.43 3.37
CA TYR A 210 9.50 -42.05 4.17
C TYR A 210 8.95 -43.00 5.24
N ALA A 211 7.89 -42.59 5.96
CA ALA A 211 7.25 -43.42 6.97
C ALA A 211 6.59 -44.68 6.37
N GLY A 212 6.01 -44.58 5.17
CA GLY A 212 5.42 -45.71 4.45
C GLY A 212 6.44 -46.79 4.08
N ARG A 213 7.68 -46.40 3.73
CA ARG A 213 8.75 -47.35 3.38
C ARG A 213 9.27 -48.19 4.54
N ARG A 214 9.07 -47.78 5.79
CA ARG A 214 9.51 -48.56 6.97
C ARG A 214 8.59 -49.72 7.34
N LYS A 215 7.39 -49.79 6.76
CA LYS A 215 6.39 -50.83 7.07
C LYS A 215 6.43 -52.04 6.11
N VAL A 216 7.30 -52.00 5.09
CA VAL A 216 7.53 -53.08 4.13
C VAL A 216 8.91 -53.67 4.40
#